data_AF-A0A914F4F4-F1
#
_entry.id   AF-A0A914F4F4-F1
#
_cell.length_a   1.000
_cell.length_b   1.000
_cell.length_c   1.000
_cell.angle_alpha   90.00
_cell.angle_beta   90.00
_cell.angle_gamma   90.00
#
_symmetry.space_group_name_H-M   'P 1'
#
loop_
_entity.id
_entity.type
_entity.pdbx_description
1 polymer ?
#
loop_
_entity_poly.entity_id
_entity_poly.type
_entity_poly.pdbx_seq_one_letter_code
_entity_poly.pdbx_strand_id
1 'polypeptide(L)'
;MCLVYLAEDESENHFVCCGSLHAFAAIMAFSIFDFTVVIITLTIYAFSAKFSPSWTNFGPLAALIISICIFPIGPIAIVQQSAKKLTVYRWRLRIIVAFSLIWMLLCLFLQEETAGIYIALIWLLAAILYTFGSSYCTAALEFLNSYRGYDGADPAVFEQVTIVSKSIVV
;
A
#
# COMPACT_ATOMS: atom_id res chain seq x y z
N MET A 1 -19.83 11.18 -5.58
CA MET A 1 -20.63 11.27 -4.34
C MET A 1 -21.53 10.03 -4.30
N CYS A 2 -21.10 8.96 -3.63
CA CYS A 2 -21.86 7.71 -3.49
C CYS A 2 -22.16 7.37 -2.01
N LEU A 3 -21.88 8.31 -1.10
CA LEU A 3 -21.89 8.07 0.34
C LEU A 3 -23.29 7.95 0.95
N VAL A 4 -24.31 8.59 0.35
CA VAL A 4 -25.68 8.59 0.91
C VAL A 4 -26.42 7.29 0.56
N TYR A 5 -26.20 6.75 -0.64
CA TYR A 5 -26.89 5.53 -1.11
C TYR A 5 -26.28 4.23 -0.61
N LEU A 6 -25.06 4.25 -0.08
CA LEU A 6 -24.45 3.08 0.57
C LEU A 6 -25.09 2.78 1.92
N ALA A 7 -25.69 3.77 2.59
CA ALA A 7 -26.26 3.65 3.94
C ALA A 7 -27.63 2.96 3.99
N GLU A 8 -28.26 2.69 2.83
CA GLU A 8 -29.62 2.15 2.74
C GLU A 8 -29.67 0.66 2.33
N ASP A 9 -28.52 0.01 2.13
CA ASP A 9 -28.49 -1.42 1.77
C ASP A 9 -28.45 -2.28 3.05
N GLU A 10 -29.59 -2.86 3.44
CA GLU A 10 -29.74 -3.76 4.60
C GLU A 10 -29.08 -5.15 4.38
N SER A 11 -28.42 -5.39 3.25
CA SER A 11 -27.72 -6.65 3.01
C SER A 11 -26.41 -6.74 3.81
N GLU A 12 -26.01 -7.96 4.23
CA GLU A 12 -24.70 -8.22 4.87
C GLU A 12 -23.49 -7.77 4.03
N ASN A 13 -23.71 -7.42 2.76
CA ASN A 13 -22.72 -6.78 1.88
C ASN A 13 -22.35 -5.35 2.29
N HIS A 14 -23.15 -4.67 3.12
CA HIS A 14 -22.85 -3.34 3.62
C HIS A 14 -21.57 -3.32 4.48
N PHE A 15 -21.28 -4.38 5.25
CA PHE A 15 -20.03 -4.51 6.00
C PHE A 15 -18.81 -4.63 5.06
N VAL A 16 -18.96 -5.34 3.93
CA VAL A 16 -17.91 -5.52 2.93
C VAL A 16 -17.66 -4.21 2.18
N CYS A 17 -18.71 -3.51 1.75
CA CYS A 17 -18.61 -2.23 1.05
C CYS A 17 -18.04 -1.11 1.95
N CYS A 18 -18.50 -0.99 3.19
CA CYS A 18 -18.04 0.04 4.12
C CYS A 18 -16.61 -0.23 4.61
N GLY A 19 -16.26 -1.47 4.96
CA GLY A 19 -14.89 -1.86 5.32
C GLY A 19 -13.90 -1.64 4.18
N SER A 20 -14.35 -1.85 2.94
CA SER A 20 -13.56 -1.63 1.74
C SER A 20 -13.36 -0.14 1.40
N LEU A 21 -14.37 0.70 1.60
CA LEU A 21 -14.24 2.15 1.47
C LEU A 21 -13.24 2.69 2.51
N HIS A 22 -13.31 2.19 3.75
CA HIS A 22 -12.32 2.52 4.78
C HIS A 22 -10.91 2.04 4.40
N ALA A 23 -10.76 0.85 3.83
CA ALA A 23 -9.48 0.37 3.32
C ALA A 23 -8.95 1.26 2.18
N PHE A 24 -9.82 1.76 1.31
CA PHE A 24 -9.47 2.69 0.24
C PHE A 24 -9.04 4.07 0.76
N ALA A 25 -9.74 4.61 1.77
CA ALA A 25 -9.32 5.84 2.45
C ALA A 25 -8.03 5.65 3.24
N ALA A 26 -7.89 4.52 3.93
CA ALA A 26 -6.69 4.16 4.70
C ALA A 26 -5.46 4.02 3.79
N ILE A 27 -5.59 3.42 2.60
CA ILE A 27 -4.46 3.31 1.67
C ILE A 27 -4.06 4.68 1.08
N MET A 28 -5.02 5.58 0.88
CA MET A 28 -4.73 6.95 0.47
C MET A 28 -3.97 7.70 1.56
N ALA A 29 -4.44 7.65 2.81
CA ALA A 29 -3.75 8.25 3.95
C ALA A 29 -2.35 7.62 4.15
N PHE A 30 -2.25 6.29 4.03
CA PHE A 30 -0.99 5.57 4.12
C PHE A 30 -0.01 5.99 3.03
N SER A 31 -0.47 6.27 1.80
CA SER A 31 0.41 6.74 0.73
C SER A 31 1.03 8.12 1.03
N ILE A 32 0.28 9.03 1.65
CA ILE A 32 0.82 10.34 2.09
C ILE A 32 1.86 10.14 3.20
N PHE A 33 1.55 9.26 4.14
CA PHE A 33 2.45 8.90 5.23
C PHE A 33 3.75 8.27 4.72
N ASP A 34 3.66 7.28 3.82
CA ASP A 34 4.77 6.60 3.15
C ASP A 34 5.71 7.60 2.47
N PHE A 35 5.16 8.53 1.67
CA PHE A 35 5.96 9.58 1.05
C PHE A 35 6.69 10.45 2.07
N THR A 36 5.98 10.87 3.12
CA THR A 36 6.52 11.74 4.17
C THR A 36 7.66 11.04 4.92
N VAL A 37 7.47 9.78 5.32
CA VAL A 37 8.49 8.98 5.98
C VAL A 37 9.71 8.80 5.10
N VAL A 38 9.53 8.46 3.81
CA VAL A 38 10.64 8.27 2.89
C VAL A 38 11.44 9.56 2.68
N ILE A 39 10.79 10.71 2.53
CA ILE A 39 11.45 12.02 2.36
C ILE A 39 12.21 12.42 3.62
N ILE A 40 11.61 12.28 4.81
CA ILE A 40 12.28 12.60 6.08
C ILE A 40 13.49 11.69 6.26
N THR A 41 13.33 10.39 6.05
CA THR A 41 14.42 9.41 6.21
C THR A 41 15.54 9.67 5.21
N LEU A 42 15.21 9.93 3.94
CA LEU A 42 16.20 10.28 2.91
C LEU A 42 16.98 11.53 3.31
N THR A 43 16.29 12.56 3.81
CA THR A 43 16.91 13.81 4.24
C THR A 43 17.90 13.56 5.37
N ILE A 44 17.51 12.80 6.39
CA ILE A 44 18.39 12.42 7.50
C ILE A 44 19.64 11.69 6.98
N TYR A 45 19.46 10.65 6.16
CA TYR A 45 20.60 9.90 5.62
C TYR A 45 21.48 10.74 4.69
N ALA A 46 20.92 11.64 3.88
CA ALA A 46 21.69 12.51 2.99
C ALA A 46 22.58 13.49 3.76
N PHE A 47 22.08 14.05 4.87
CA PHE A 47 22.88 14.91 5.74
C PHE A 47 23.89 14.11 6.56
N SER A 48 23.53 12.94 7.08
CA SER A 48 24.45 12.08 7.84
C SER A 48 25.57 11.47 6.98
N ALA A 49 25.29 11.09 5.73
CA ALA A 49 26.27 10.50 4.82
C ALA A 49 27.38 11.48 4.40
N LYS A 50 27.11 12.79 4.41
CA LYS A 50 28.15 13.82 4.20
C LYS A 50 29.24 13.77 5.27
N PHE A 51 28.93 13.28 6.47
CA PHE A 51 29.88 13.21 7.58
C PHE A 51 30.65 11.89 7.64
N SER A 52 30.13 10.80 7.04
CA SER A 52 30.84 9.52 6.96
C SER A 52 30.32 8.65 5.81
N PRO A 53 31.09 8.46 4.72
CA PRO A 53 30.75 7.55 3.64
C PRO A 53 31.02 6.10 4.07
N SER A 54 30.07 5.51 4.78
CA SER A 54 30.09 4.10 5.16
C SER A 54 29.02 3.32 4.39
N TRP A 55 29.27 2.02 4.18
CA TRP A 55 28.28 1.10 3.60
C TRP A 55 26.97 1.06 4.40
N THR A 56 27.05 1.27 5.72
CA THR A 56 25.91 1.35 6.62
C THR A 56 24.98 2.54 6.33
N ASN A 57 25.49 3.59 5.68
CA ASN A 57 24.70 4.74 5.23
C ASN A 57 24.22 4.59 3.78
N PHE A 58 25.01 3.92 2.93
CA PHE A 58 24.71 3.80 1.50
C PHE A 58 23.55 2.83 1.20
N GLY A 59 23.50 1.69 1.88
CA GLY A 59 22.44 0.69 1.66
C GLY A 59 21.01 1.25 1.84
N PRO A 60 20.70 1.90 2.96
CA PRO A 60 19.41 2.53 3.19
C PRO A 60 19.12 3.66 2.21
N LEU A 61 20.13 4.47 1.90
CA LEU A 61 19.99 5.59 0.97
C LEU A 61 19.58 5.09 -0.43
N ALA A 62 20.24 4.06 -0.94
CA ALA A 62 19.89 3.45 -2.23
C ALA A 62 18.47 2.87 -2.22
N ALA A 63 18.11 2.15 -1.15
CA ALA A 63 16.76 1.60 -1.00
C ALA A 63 15.68 2.70 -0.97
N LEU A 64 15.93 3.82 -0.29
CA LEU A 64 15.01 4.97 -0.24
C LEU A 64 14.87 5.66 -1.60
N ILE A 65 15.97 5.83 -2.35
CA ILE A 65 15.92 6.43 -3.70
C ILE A 65 15.06 5.56 -4.64
N ILE A 66 15.31 4.25 -4.67
CA ILE A 66 14.50 3.31 -5.47
C ILE A 66 13.03 3.36 -5.02
N SER A 67 12.80 3.42 -3.71
CA SER A 67 11.48 3.49 -3.12
C SER A 67 10.69 4.74 -3.56
N ILE A 68 11.35 5.91 -3.66
CA ILE A 68 10.76 7.16 -4.18
C ILE A 68 10.36 7.01 -5.65
N CYS A 69 11.18 6.37 -6.48
CA CYS A 69 10.86 6.20 -7.90
C CYS A 69 9.60 5.34 -8.12
N ILE A 70 9.35 4.39 -7.21
CA ILE A 70 8.21 3.45 -7.31
C ILE A 70 6.98 4.00 -6.55
N PHE A 71 7.16 4.96 -5.64
CA PHE A 71 6.09 5.56 -4.84
C PHE A 71 4.87 6.04 -5.63
N PRO A 72 5.00 6.80 -6.75
CA PRO A 72 3.86 7.33 -7.50
C PRO A 72 2.86 6.27 -7.96
N ILE A 73 3.29 5.00 -8.08
CA ILE A 73 2.43 3.88 -8.47
C ILE A 73 1.26 3.71 -7.49
N GLY A 74 1.45 3.97 -6.19
CA GLY A 74 0.40 3.85 -5.17
C GLY A 74 -0.76 4.83 -5.41
N PRO A 75 -0.52 6.15 -5.35
CA PRO A 75 -1.55 7.14 -5.65
C PRO A 75 -2.18 6.98 -7.03
N ILE A 76 -1.39 6.66 -8.07
CA ILE A 76 -1.90 6.43 -9.42
C ILE A 76 -2.83 5.21 -9.45
N ALA A 77 -2.49 4.13 -8.73
CA ALA A 77 -3.34 2.94 -8.64
C ALA A 77 -4.70 3.24 -8.02
N ILE A 78 -4.71 4.09 -6.98
CA ILE A 78 -5.93 4.52 -6.28
C ILE A 78 -6.80 5.37 -7.20
N VAL A 79 -6.23 6.41 -7.82
CA VAL A 79 -6.96 7.32 -8.72
C VAL A 79 -7.53 6.60 -9.94
N GLN A 80 -6.76 5.68 -10.52
CA GLN A 80 -7.19 4.91 -11.69
C GLN A 80 -7.95 3.63 -11.34
N GLN A 81 -8.21 3.37 -10.06
CA GLN A 81 -8.88 2.16 -9.56
C GLN A 81 -8.29 0.87 -10.17
N SER A 82 -6.97 0.82 -10.34
CA SER A 82 -6.28 -0.25 -11.07
C SER A 82 -5.73 -1.31 -10.13
N ALA A 83 -6.38 -2.48 -10.07
CA ALA A 83 -5.93 -3.62 -9.26
C ALA A 83 -4.50 -4.08 -9.62
N LYS A 84 -4.12 -4.02 -10.90
CA LYS A 84 -2.76 -4.36 -11.36
C LYS A 84 -1.71 -3.43 -10.74
N LYS A 85 -1.95 -2.11 -10.78
CA LYS A 85 -1.02 -1.12 -10.22
C LYS A 85 -0.97 -1.19 -8.70
N LEU A 86 -2.11 -1.42 -8.06
CA LEU A 86 -2.18 -1.58 -6.60
C LEU A 86 -1.44 -2.86 -6.15
N THR A 87 -1.45 -3.92 -6.97
CA THR A 87 -0.66 -5.13 -6.73
C THR A 87 0.85 -4.85 -6.77
N VAL A 88 1.31 -4.05 -7.74
CA VAL A 88 2.72 -3.61 -7.82
C VAL A 88 3.09 -2.79 -6.59
N TYR A 89 2.24 -1.85 -6.18
CA TYR A 89 2.47 -1.05 -4.97
C TYR A 89 2.52 -1.93 -3.71
N ARG A 90 1.63 -2.92 -3.57
CA ARG A 90 1.66 -3.89 -2.46
C ARG A 90 2.98 -4.67 -2.40
N TRP A 91 3.51 -5.10 -3.53
CA TRP A 91 4.79 -5.80 -3.60
C TRP A 91 5.95 -4.90 -3.15
N ARG A 92 5.95 -3.62 -3.55
CA ARG A 92 6.91 -2.63 -3.01
C ARG A 92 6.85 -2.59 -1.48
N LEU A 93 5.67 -2.51 -0.87
CA LEU A 93 5.55 -2.47 0.59
C LEU A 93 6.15 -3.72 1.24
N ARG A 94 5.90 -4.91 0.68
CA ARG A 94 6.48 -6.18 1.19
C ARG A 94 8.00 -6.22 1.07
N ILE A 95 8.55 -5.72 -0.04
CA ILE A 95 10.01 -5.60 -0.23
C ILE A 95 10.60 -4.67 0.83
N ILE A 96 9.94 -3.54 1.12
CA ILE A 96 10.38 -2.62 2.17
C ILE A 96 10.32 -3.26 3.56
N VAL A 97 9.28 -4.05 3.86
CA VAL A 97 9.21 -4.82 5.12
C VAL A 97 10.40 -5.78 5.23
N ALA A 98 10.65 -6.57 4.19
CA ALA A 98 11.78 -7.51 4.18
C ALA A 98 13.12 -6.78 4.34
N PHE A 99 13.32 -5.70 3.59
CA PHE A 99 14.51 -4.85 3.72
C PHE A 99 14.66 -4.31 5.14
N SER A 100 13.59 -3.80 5.73
CA SER A 100 13.60 -3.22 7.08
C SER A 100 13.98 -4.25 8.14
N LEU A 101 13.46 -5.48 8.04
CA LEU A 101 13.83 -6.57 8.96
C LEU A 101 15.29 -7.01 8.79
N ILE A 102 15.76 -7.15 7.54
CA ILE A 102 17.17 -7.48 7.26
C ILE A 102 18.08 -6.38 7.80
N TRP A 103 17.74 -5.11 7.55
CA TRP A 103 18.55 -3.98 7.97
C TRP A 103 18.57 -3.81 9.49
N MET A 104 17.43 -4.04 10.16
CA MET A 104 17.35 -4.12 11.62
C MET A 104 18.34 -5.14 12.18
N LEU A 105 18.36 -6.37 11.63
CA LEU A 105 19.29 -7.41 12.07
C LEU A 105 20.75 -6.99 11.83
N LEU A 106 21.05 -6.43 10.66
CA LEU A 106 22.41 -5.94 10.35
C LEU A 106 22.85 -4.85 11.34
N CYS A 107 21.96 -3.93 11.72
CA CYS A 107 22.25 -2.91 12.73
C CYS A 107 22.53 -3.53 14.11
N LEU A 108 21.80 -4.57 14.52
CA LEU A 108 22.03 -5.24 15.81
C LEU A 108 23.34 -6.04 15.85
N PHE A 109 23.78 -6.60 14.73
CA PHE A 109 24.98 -7.46 14.67
C PHE A 109 26.26 -6.72 14.28
N LEU A 110 26.18 -5.65 13.48
CA LEU A 110 27.35 -4.98 12.91
C LEU A 110 27.65 -3.62 13.56
N GLN A 111 26.75 -3.07 14.38
CA GLN A 111 27.01 -1.85 15.14
C GLN A 111 27.03 -2.17 16.64
N GLU A 112 28.23 -2.16 17.21
CA GLU A 112 28.45 -2.45 18.64
C GLU A 112 28.00 -1.31 19.57
N GLU A 113 27.70 -0.14 19.01
CA GLU A 113 27.30 1.05 19.76
C GLU A 113 25.80 1.14 20.01
N THR A 114 25.41 1.90 21.04
CA THR A 114 24.00 2.21 21.37
C THR A 114 23.23 2.80 20.18
N ALA A 115 23.92 3.49 19.27
CA ALA A 115 23.36 3.98 18.00
C ALA A 115 22.75 2.86 17.14
N GLY A 116 23.35 1.66 17.12
CA GLY A 116 22.85 0.51 16.37
C GLY A 116 21.49 0.02 16.85
N ILE A 117 21.27 0.05 18.16
CA ILE A 117 19.99 -0.33 18.77
C ILE A 117 18.89 0.67 18.35
N TYR A 118 19.16 1.98 18.42
CA TYR A 118 18.18 3.00 18.02
C TYR A 118 17.81 2.89 16.54
N ILE A 119 18.81 2.69 15.66
CA ILE A 119 18.57 2.51 14.23
C ILE A 119 17.77 1.22 13.98
N ALA A 120 18.10 0.12 14.66
CA ALA A 120 17.34 -1.12 14.56
C ALA A 120 15.87 -0.94 14.96
N LEU A 121 15.58 -0.21 16.04
CA LEU A 121 14.21 0.09 16.47
C LEU A 121 13.43 0.91 15.43
N ILE A 122 14.10 1.85 14.74
CA ILE A 122 13.48 2.61 13.65
C ILE A 122 13.07 1.68 12.50
N TRP A 123 13.97 0.76 12.10
CA TRP A 123 13.66 -0.20 11.04
C TRP A 123 12.60 -1.23 11.46
N LEU A 124 12.55 -1.63 12.73
CA LEU A 124 11.47 -2.44 13.26
C LEU A 124 10.12 -1.72 13.16
N LEU A 125 10.07 -0.45 13.59
CA LEU A 125 8.86 0.36 13.50
C LEU A 125 8.41 0.54 12.04
N ALA A 126 9.36 0.77 11.13
CA ALA A 126 9.07 0.80 9.70
C ALA A 126 8.46 -0.53 9.23
N ALA A 127 9.06 -1.68 9.58
CA ALA A 127 8.54 -2.98 9.20
C ALA A 127 7.08 -3.19 9.68
N ILE A 128 6.76 -2.79 10.91
CA ILE A 128 5.40 -2.86 11.47
C ILE A 128 4.44 -1.98 10.65
N LEU A 129 4.80 -0.71 10.43
CA LEU A 129 3.96 0.24 9.69
C LEU A 129 3.70 -0.21 8.24
N TYR A 130 4.75 -0.65 7.54
CA TYR A 130 4.62 -1.14 6.17
C TYR A 130 3.86 -2.48 6.08
N THR A 131 3.85 -3.28 7.16
CA THR A 131 2.98 -4.45 7.26
C THR A 131 1.51 -4.04 7.29
N PHE A 132 1.13 -3.05 8.11
CA PHE A 132 -0.24 -2.50 8.09
C PHE A 132 -0.61 -1.93 6.73
N GLY A 133 0.28 -1.17 6.08
CA GLY A 133 0.07 -0.68 4.71
C GLY A 133 -0.18 -1.81 3.70
N SER A 134 0.53 -2.93 3.83
CA SER A 134 0.33 -4.13 3.00
C SER A 134 -1.02 -4.80 3.23
N SER A 135 -1.49 -4.82 4.49
CA SER A 135 -2.83 -5.30 4.84
C SER A 135 -3.92 -4.42 4.25
N TYR A 136 -3.80 -3.08 4.34
CA TYR A 136 -4.72 -2.15 3.69
C TYR A 136 -4.75 -2.32 2.17
N CYS A 137 -3.58 -2.52 1.53
CA CYS A 137 -3.51 -2.85 0.10
C CYS A 137 -4.28 -4.14 -0.24
N THR A 138 -4.23 -5.14 0.63
CA THR A 138 -4.89 -6.43 0.38
C THR A 138 -6.40 -6.28 0.45
N ALA A 139 -6.93 -5.61 1.48
CA ALA A 139 -8.34 -5.28 1.57
C ALA A 139 -8.82 -4.40 0.40
N ALA A 140 -8.03 -3.40 0.01
CA ALA A 140 -8.35 -2.56 -1.15
C ALA A 140 -8.31 -3.33 -2.49
N LEU A 141 -7.45 -4.34 -2.63
CA LEU A 141 -7.43 -5.23 -3.81
C LEU A 141 -8.67 -6.14 -3.84
N GLU A 142 -9.06 -6.70 -2.70
CA GLU A 142 -10.29 -7.50 -2.60
C GLU A 142 -11.50 -6.67 -3.01
N PHE A 143 -11.56 -5.40 -2.58
CA PHE A 143 -12.57 -4.46 -3.03
C PHE A 143 -12.55 -4.25 -4.54
N LEU A 144 -11.41 -3.87 -5.12
CA LEU A 144 -11.32 -3.59 -6.56
C LEU A 144 -11.62 -4.82 -7.43
N ASN A 145 -11.38 -6.03 -6.93
CA ASN A 145 -11.67 -7.27 -7.66
C ASN A 145 -13.11 -7.77 -7.47
N SER A 146 -13.74 -7.45 -6.34
CA SER A 146 -15.08 -7.95 -5.98
C SER A 146 -16.20 -6.95 -6.30
N TYR A 147 -15.89 -5.65 -6.25
CA TYR A 147 -16.86 -4.59 -6.52
C TYR A 147 -17.15 -4.48 -8.01
N ARG A 148 -18.38 -4.80 -8.42
CA ARG A 148 -18.84 -4.74 -9.82
C ARG A 148 -19.62 -3.47 -10.18
N GLY A 149 -19.62 -2.46 -9.29
CA GLY A 149 -20.54 -1.33 -9.39
C GLY A 149 -21.97 -1.74 -9.01
N TYR A 150 -22.80 -0.75 -8.66
CA TYR A 150 -24.21 -0.96 -8.32
C TYR A 150 -24.98 -1.60 -9.50
N ASP A 151 -24.61 -1.26 -10.74
CA ASP A 151 -25.22 -1.80 -11.97
C ASP A 151 -24.91 -3.29 -12.21
N GLY A 152 -23.86 -3.82 -11.57
CA GLY A 152 -23.53 -5.25 -11.64
C GLY A 152 -24.27 -6.11 -10.62
N ALA A 153 -25.02 -5.50 -9.69
CA ALA A 153 -25.76 -6.18 -8.65
C ALA A 153 -27.29 -6.12 -8.85
N ASP A 154 -27.78 -5.32 -9.80
CA ASP A 154 -29.20 -5.34 -10.20
C ASP A 154 -29.50 -6.66 -10.94
N PRO A 155 -30.34 -7.55 -10.38
CA PRO A 155 -30.73 -8.79 -11.04
C PRO A 155 -31.30 -8.56 -12.44
N ALA A 156 -31.96 -7.42 -12.68
CA ALA A 156 -32.55 -7.08 -13.96
C ALA A 156 -31.49 -6.78 -15.04
N VAL A 157 -30.37 -6.17 -14.66
CA VAL A 157 -29.24 -5.92 -15.57
C VAL A 157 -28.49 -7.22 -15.86
N PHE A 158 -28.34 -8.09 -14.85
CA PHE A 158 -27.76 -9.43 -15.04
C PHE A 158 -28.60 -10.28 -16.00
N GLU A 159 -29.93 -10.25 -15.88
CA GLU A 159 -30.83 -10.92 -16.82
C GLU A 159 -30.68 -10.35 -18.25
N GLN A 160 -30.65 -9.03 -18.41
CA GLN A 160 -30.48 -8.40 -19.73
C GLN A 160 -29.15 -8.76 -20.39
N VAL A 161 -28.02 -8.73 -19.66
CA VAL A 161 -26.71 -9.11 -20.21
C VAL A 161 -26.69 -10.60 -20.59
N THR A 162 -27.33 -11.46 -19.78
CA THR A 162 -27.41 -12.90 -20.08
C THR A 162 -28.29 -13.16 -21.32
N ILE A 163 -29.39 -12.43 -21.49
CA ILE A 163 -30.28 -12.52 -22.65
C ILE A 163 -29.57 -12.04 -23.93
N VAL A 164 -28.86 -10.90 -23.87
CA VAL A 164 -28.09 -10.36 -25.00
C VAL A 164 -26.95 -11.29 -25.41
N SER A 165 -26.27 -11.95 -24.45
CA SER A 165 -25.22 -12.91 -24.77
C SER A 165 -25.73 -14.16 -25.49
N LYS A 166 -26.98 -14.57 -25.23
CA LYS A 166 -27.61 -15.73 -25.88
C LYS A 166 -28.16 -15.40 -27.27
N SER A 167 -28.50 -14.15 -27.55
CA SER A 167 -29.04 -13.73 -28.85
C SER A 167 -27.97 -13.39 -29.91
N ILE A 168 -26.71 -13.23 -29.50
CA ILE A 168 -25.57 -13.00 -30.42
C ILE A 168 -25.00 -14.34 -30.95
N VAL A 169 -25.38 -15.47 -30.36
CA VAL A 169 -25.07 -16.82 -30.86
C VAL A 169 -26.23 -17.32 -31.74
N VAL A 170 -26.52 -16.62 -32.84
CA VAL A 170 -27.32 -17.10 -33.97
C VAL A 170 -26.70 -16.63 -35.27
#